data_AF-A0A6G7BR71-F1
#
_entry.id   AF-A0A6G7BR71-F1
#
_cell.length_a   1.000
_cell.length_b   1.000
_cell.length_c   1.000
_cell.angle_alpha   90.00
_cell.angle_beta   90.00
_cell.angle_gamma   90.00
#
_symmetry.space_group_name_H-M   'P 1'
#
loop_
_entity.id
_entity.type
_entity.pdbx_description
1 polymer ?
#
loop_
_entity_poly.entity_id
_entity_poly.type
_entity_poly.pdbx_seq_one_letter_code
_entity_poly.pdbx_strand_id
1 'polypeptide(L)'
;MNHIIYGDNRISYLTKEEILNPFLILNIFNGKASDDDIQEVCWNIFSSAIRPAYWMKFESPLYLYECFKQILRLIEAGYLIMQIRPNYVQKVKFGSSGLNPRIRGDDEFTEALIESRQEAFKLLTKVNSQNGFYRIKLDLYDLLFEGLEPDCVDYYSSLHEFIYDTYQDISKIIRSLFVLSSSDTERYISECDMKILEQYVGFGIDTDSSTFGYSDTIYDIFENERAKDLISIADQARILIGESNYWQTHHNPGNVLYYFHEFLFIIESFHEYITDTPGMSELAKMRWQIPADRLETIHNLSEKQMKRPFKYVLKAFREKPLSKWRSILEDWKLAVLSNHSDSKILNEASETHEFIVKLIEIATILEYQPDFN
;
A
#
# COMPACT_ATOMS: atom_id res chain seq x y z
N MET A 1 -11.25 -14.36 -5.95
CA MET A 1 -11.74 -13.41 -4.94
C MET A 1 -10.49 -12.84 -4.28
N ASN A 2 -10.25 -11.53 -4.29
CA ASN A 2 -8.98 -10.99 -3.77
C ASN A 2 -8.86 -11.24 -2.26
N HIS A 3 -7.72 -11.73 -1.79
CA HIS A 3 -7.45 -11.88 -0.35
C HIS A 3 -7.37 -10.52 0.37
N ILE A 4 -7.02 -9.46 -0.37
CA ILE A 4 -6.84 -8.10 0.17
C ILE A 4 -8.17 -7.34 0.24
N ILE A 5 -8.41 -6.74 1.42
CA ILE A 5 -9.46 -5.76 1.67
C ILE A 5 -8.89 -4.36 1.45
N TYR A 6 -8.86 -3.89 0.19
CA TYR A 6 -8.29 -2.58 -0.19
C TYR A 6 -8.97 -1.37 0.49
N GLY A 7 -10.19 -1.54 1.00
CA GLY A 7 -10.96 -0.52 1.73
C GLY A 7 -10.70 -0.47 3.25
N ASP A 8 -9.62 -1.06 3.76
CA ASP A 8 -9.27 -1.00 5.18
C ASP A 8 -8.48 0.29 5.52
N ASN A 9 -8.91 1.01 6.56
CA ASN A 9 -8.21 2.18 7.11
C ASN A 9 -6.84 1.85 7.71
N ARG A 10 -6.56 0.57 7.96
CA ARG A 10 -5.26 0.08 8.47
C ARG A 10 -4.17 0.01 7.40
N ILE A 11 -4.52 0.15 6.12
CA ILE A 11 -3.54 0.19 5.04
C ILE A 11 -2.83 1.54 5.05
N SER A 12 -1.50 1.57 4.99
CA SER A 12 -0.73 2.80 4.79
C SER A 12 0.51 2.56 3.95
N TYR A 13 0.77 3.44 2.99
CA TYR A 13 2.04 3.52 2.25
C TYR A 13 3.00 4.54 2.87
N LEU A 14 2.58 5.18 3.96
CA LEU A 14 3.43 6.08 4.74
C LEU A 14 4.38 5.28 5.65
N THR A 15 5.59 5.79 5.83
CA THR A 15 6.51 5.29 6.86
C THR A 15 6.07 5.76 8.26
N LYS A 16 6.63 5.18 9.32
CA LYS A 16 6.44 5.65 10.71
C LYS A 16 6.78 7.13 10.85
N GLU A 17 7.85 7.58 10.22
CA GLU A 17 8.27 8.99 10.23
C GLU A 17 7.20 9.88 9.58
N GLU A 18 6.67 9.45 8.44
CA GLU A 18 5.63 10.17 7.71
C GLU A 18 4.28 10.14 8.42
N ILE A 19 3.97 9.09 9.17
CA ILE A 19 2.78 9.04 10.03
C ILE A 19 2.91 10.01 11.19
N LEU A 20 4.08 10.05 11.84
CA LEU A 20 4.36 10.99 12.93
C LEU A 20 4.49 12.44 12.44
N ASN A 21 4.77 12.65 11.15
CA ASN A 21 4.79 13.95 10.52
C ASN A 21 4.24 13.92 9.08
N PRO A 22 2.90 13.94 8.90
CA PRO A 22 2.28 13.83 7.58
C PRO A 22 2.54 15.05 6.69
N PHE A 23 3.01 16.16 7.27
CA PHE A 23 3.42 17.33 6.49
C PHE A 23 4.68 17.09 5.66
N LEU A 24 5.49 16.07 5.97
CA LEU A 24 6.65 15.70 5.15
C LEU A 24 6.25 15.34 3.72
N ILE A 25 5.08 14.75 3.52
CA ILE A 25 4.56 14.40 2.20
C ILE A 25 4.24 15.65 1.37
N LEU A 26 3.87 16.75 2.01
CA LEU A 26 3.55 18.01 1.32
C LEU A 26 4.78 18.69 0.73
N ASN A 27 5.99 18.21 1.02
CA ASN A 27 7.21 18.69 0.38
C ASN A 27 7.22 18.46 -1.13
N ILE A 28 6.34 17.60 -1.65
CA ILE A 28 6.13 17.44 -3.08
C ILE A 28 5.64 18.73 -3.78
N PHE A 29 5.10 19.68 -3.02
CA PHE A 29 4.69 20.99 -3.50
C PHE A 29 5.76 22.08 -3.32
N ASN A 30 6.90 21.78 -2.69
CA ASN A 30 7.91 22.79 -2.39
C ASN A 30 8.46 23.42 -3.67
N GLY A 31 8.47 24.76 -3.71
CA GLY A 31 8.93 25.52 -4.88
C GLY A 31 7.97 25.53 -6.07
N LYS A 32 6.77 24.94 -5.96
CA LYS A 32 5.76 24.95 -7.02
C LYS A 32 4.84 26.16 -6.90
N ALA A 33 4.46 26.73 -8.04
CA ALA A 33 3.53 27.86 -8.12
C ALA A 33 2.05 27.42 -8.10
N SER A 34 1.76 26.17 -8.45
CA SER A 34 0.43 25.56 -8.48
C SER A 34 0.52 24.05 -8.20
N ASP A 35 -0.63 23.41 -8.01
CA ASP A 35 -0.78 21.96 -7.87
C ASP A 35 -0.96 21.23 -9.22
N ASP A 36 -0.87 21.94 -10.34
CA ASP A 36 -1.22 21.42 -11.69
C ASP A 36 -0.42 20.16 -12.06
N ASP A 37 0.88 20.11 -11.73
CA ASP A 37 1.70 18.91 -11.98
C ASP A 37 1.16 17.67 -11.27
N ILE A 38 0.64 17.83 -10.05
CA ILE A 38 0.11 16.73 -9.24
C ILE A 38 -1.29 16.36 -9.71
N GLN A 39 -2.07 17.34 -10.18
CA GLN A 39 -3.34 17.10 -10.86
C GLN A 39 -3.14 16.30 -12.16
N GLU A 40 -2.07 16.57 -12.91
CA GLU A 40 -1.73 15.81 -14.12
C GLU A 40 -1.29 14.38 -13.79
N VAL A 41 -0.51 14.18 -12.71
CA VAL A 41 -0.18 12.85 -12.18
C VAL A 41 -1.46 12.07 -11.85
N CYS A 42 -2.42 12.70 -11.16
CA CYS A 42 -3.72 12.10 -10.90
C CYS A 42 -4.43 11.75 -12.22
N TRP A 43 -4.50 12.70 -13.16
CA TRP A 43 -5.16 12.52 -14.44
C TRP A 43 -4.58 11.38 -15.29
N ASN A 44 -3.28 11.09 -15.17
CA ASN A 44 -2.66 9.94 -15.84
C ASN A 44 -3.21 8.59 -15.36
N ILE A 45 -3.50 8.45 -14.06
CA ILE A 45 -4.12 7.24 -13.50
C ILE A 45 -5.53 7.06 -14.08
N PHE A 46 -6.35 8.11 -14.01
CA PHE A 46 -7.72 8.09 -14.52
C PHE A 46 -7.78 7.89 -16.04
N SER A 47 -6.91 8.56 -16.79
CA SER A 47 -6.82 8.38 -18.24
C SER A 47 -6.46 6.95 -18.61
N SER A 48 -5.62 6.29 -17.81
CA SER A 48 -5.23 4.90 -18.04
C SER A 48 -6.39 3.94 -17.84
N ALA A 49 -7.19 4.16 -16.79
CA ALA A 49 -8.37 3.33 -16.51
C ALA A 49 -9.50 3.49 -17.56
N ILE A 50 -9.58 4.61 -18.27
CA ILE A 50 -10.66 4.89 -19.23
C ILE A 50 -10.26 4.51 -20.66
N ARG A 51 -8.97 4.48 -20.97
CA ARG A 51 -8.45 4.34 -22.33
C ARG A 51 -7.65 3.04 -22.43
N PRO A 52 -8.12 2.07 -23.24
CA PRO A 52 -7.40 0.82 -23.43
C PRO A 52 -5.94 1.04 -23.85
N ALA A 53 -5.03 0.27 -23.28
CA ALA A 53 -3.58 0.28 -23.50
C ALA A 53 -2.91 1.66 -23.32
N TYR A 54 -3.53 2.61 -22.63
CA TYR A 54 -2.98 3.95 -22.48
C TYR A 54 -1.68 3.97 -21.68
N TRP A 55 -1.50 3.00 -20.78
CA TRP A 55 -0.24 2.81 -20.05
C TRP A 55 0.97 2.63 -20.98
N MET A 56 0.78 2.11 -22.19
CA MET A 56 1.85 1.92 -23.19
C MET A 56 2.43 3.23 -23.74
N LYS A 57 1.83 4.39 -23.38
CA LYS A 57 2.43 5.70 -23.70
C LYS A 57 3.63 6.03 -22.83
N PHE A 58 3.76 5.36 -21.68
CA PHE A 58 4.88 5.53 -20.77
C PHE A 58 5.98 4.52 -21.11
N GLU A 59 7.21 4.81 -20.67
CA GLU A 59 8.36 3.92 -20.89
C GLU A 59 8.16 2.53 -20.28
N SER A 60 7.46 2.46 -19.15
CA SER A 60 7.18 1.23 -18.43
C SER A 60 5.94 1.39 -17.53
N PRO A 61 5.25 0.30 -17.15
CA PRO A 61 4.11 0.34 -16.23
C PRO A 61 4.49 0.86 -14.83
N LEU A 62 5.78 0.84 -14.49
CA LEU A 62 6.29 1.46 -13.26
C LEU A 62 5.84 2.92 -13.12
N TYR A 63 5.78 3.68 -14.21
CA TYR A 63 5.35 5.08 -14.17
C TYR A 63 3.97 5.25 -13.53
N LEU A 64 2.99 4.44 -13.94
CA LEU A 64 1.63 4.51 -13.40
C LEU A 64 1.58 4.03 -11.95
N TYR A 65 2.36 3.01 -11.61
CA TYR A 65 2.45 2.54 -10.23
C TYR A 65 3.06 3.59 -9.29
N GLU A 66 4.08 4.33 -9.73
CA GLU A 66 4.63 5.46 -8.97
C GLU A 66 3.64 6.63 -8.86
N CYS A 67 2.91 6.95 -9.94
CA CYS A 67 1.82 7.93 -9.89
C CYS A 67 0.78 7.54 -8.85
N PHE A 68 0.36 6.27 -8.85
CA PHE A 68 -0.56 5.71 -7.87
C PHE A 68 -0.04 5.87 -6.43
N LYS A 69 1.19 5.43 -6.14
CA LYS A 69 1.77 5.55 -4.79
C LYS A 69 1.85 7.01 -4.33
N GLN A 70 2.20 7.92 -5.23
CA GLN A 70 2.28 9.35 -4.95
C GLN A 70 0.91 9.92 -4.54
N ILE A 71 -0.15 9.62 -5.29
CA ILE A 71 -1.51 10.08 -4.97
C ILE A 71 -2.04 9.42 -3.70
N LEU A 72 -1.81 8.12 -3.52
CA LEU A 72 -2.25 7.39 -2.34
C LEU A 72 -1.63 7.95 -1.06
N ARG A 73 -0.32 8.23 -1.06
CA ARG A 73 0.37 8.83 0.09
C ARG A 73 -0.12 10.24 0.41
N LEU A 74 -0.49 11.03 -0.60
CA LEU A 74 -1.13 12.34 -0.38
C LEU A 74 -2.49 12.20 0.30
N ILE A 75 -3.32 11.26 -0.16
CA ILE A 75 -4.62 10.95 0.43
C ILE A 75 -4.47 10.53 1.90
N GLU A 76 -3.53 9.64 2.19
CA GLU A 76 -3.22 9.18 3.57
C GLU A 76 -2.71 10.31 4.46
N ALA A 77 -1.80 11.15 3.96
CA ALA A 77 -1.32 12.32 4.68
C ALA A 77 -2.47 13.31 4.97
N GLY A 78 -3.36 13.55 3.99
CA GLY A 78 -4.52 14.41 4.17
C GLY A 78 -5.50 13.90 5.21
N TYR A 79 -5.69 12.58 5.30
CA TYR A 79 -6.45 11.97 6.38
C TYR A 79 -5.82 12.24 7.74
N LEU A 80 -4.51 11.99 7.92
CA LEU A 80 -3.82 12.21 9.20
C LEU A 80 -3.81 13.69 9.61
N ILE A 81 -3.57 14.60 8.67
CA ILE A 81 -3.62 16.06 8.89
C ILE A 81 -5.01 16.49 9.38
N MET A 82 -6.08 15.93 8.81
CA MET A 82 -7.45 16.19 9.26
C MET A 82 -7.67 15.72 10.70
N GLN A 83 -7.13 14.56 11.11
CA GLN A 83 -7.28 14.03 12.47
C GLN A 83 -6.66 14.95 13.54
N ILE A 84 -5.53 15.60 13.24
CA ILE A 84 -4.80 16.46 14.19
C ILE A 84 -5.20 17.95 14.11
N ARG A 85 -6.12 18.32 13.22
CA ARG A 85 -6.60 19.71 13.06
C ARG A 85 -8.12 19.88 13.19
N PRO A 86 -8.79 19.23 14.17
CA PRO A 86 -10.26 19.30 14.29
C PRO A 86 -10.76 20.71 14.62
N ASN A 87 -9.94 21.56 15.26
CA ASN A 87 -10.34 22.89 15.73
C ASN A 87 -10.55 23.91 14.61
N TYR A 88 -9.91 23.72 13.44
CA TYR A 88 -10.16 24.56 12.26
C TYR A 88 -11.58 24.38 11.69
N VAL A 89 -12.22 23.25 12.01
CA VAL A 89 -13.64 22.99 11.71
C VAL A 89 -14.57 23.71 12.69
N GLN A 90 -14.14 23.90 13.95
CA GLN A 90 -14.97 24.47 15.02
C GLN A 90 -14.91 26.00 15.12
N LYS A 91 -13.78 26.63 14.79
CA LYS A 91 -13.57 28.09 14.93
C LYS A 91 -14.42 28.97 14.00
N VAL A 92 -15.16 28.37 13.05
CA VAL A 92 -15.97 29.10 12.07
C VAL A 92 -17.38 29.45 12.58
N LYS A 93 -17.79 28.98 13.77
CA LYS A 93 -19.10 29.35 14.36
C LYS A 93 -19.12 30.69 15.10
N PHE A 94 -17.97 31.34 15.33
CA PHE A 94 -17.90 32.65 15.99
C PHE A 94 -17.09 33.63 15.16
N GLY A 95 -17.76 34.32 14.24
CA GLY A 95 -17.15 35.34 13.40
C GLY A 95 -18.16 36.25 12.71
N SER A 96 -19.28 36.57 13.35
CA SER A 96 -20.21 37.62 12.89
C SER A 96 -20.59 38.52 14.05
N SER A 97 -19.59 39.12 14.69
CA SER A 97 -19.79 40.31 15.54
C SER A 97 -19.05 41.45 14.88
N GLY A 98 -19.83 42.27 14.16
CA GLY A 98 -19.33 43.40 13.40
C GLY A 98 -18.62 44.41 14.28
N LEU A 99 -17.42 44.76 13.85
CA LEU A 99 -16.74 46.03 14.11
C LEU A 99 -15.62 46.08 13.05
N ASN A 100 -15.85 46.81 11.95
CA ASN A 100 -14.88 46.98 10.88
C ASN A 100 -13.64 47.74 11.40
N PRO A 101 -12.47 47.10 11.58
CA PRO A 101 -11.22 47.82 11.70
C PRO A 101 -10.84 48.34 10.30
N ARG A 102 -10.06 49.40 10.22
CA ARG A 102 -9.41 49.78 8.96
C ARG A 102 -8.30 48.77 8.71
N ILE A 103 -8.59 47.77 7.87
CA ILE A 103 -7.66 46.70 7.48
C ILE A 103 -6.59 47.34 6.55
N ARG A 104 -5.30 47.17 6.88
CA ARG A 104 -4.19 47.56 5.99
C ARG A 104 -4.03 46.46 4.92
N GLY A 105 -3.46 46.79 3.74
CA GLY A 105 -3.29 45.79 2.66
C GLY A 105 -2.52 44.52 3.07
N ASP A 106 -1.62 44.61 4.05
CA ASP A 106 -0.92 43.45 4.62
C ASP A 106 -1.82 42.58 5.53
N ASP A 107 -2.81 43.19 6.17
CA ASP A 107 -3.79 42.50 7.02
C ASP A 107 -4.85 41.78 6.15
N GLU A 108 -5.28 42.36 5.01
CA GLU A 108 -6.21 41.70 4.06
C GLU A 108 -5.59 40.44 3.44
N PHE A 109 -4.29 40.49 3.08
CA PHE A 109 -3.58 39.33 2.56
C PHE A 109 -3.45 38.22 3.62
N THR A 110 -3.20 38.61 4.86
CA THR A 110 -3.08 37.67 5.99
C THR A 110 -4.44 37.02 6.32
N GLU A 111 -5.54 37.79 6.30
CA GLU A 111 -6.90 37.28 6.50
C GLU A 111 -7.33 36.33 5.38
N ALA A 112 -7.12 36.70 4.11
CA ALA A 112 -7.45 35.85 2.96
C ALA A 112 -6.68 34.50 2.98
N LEU A 113 -5.43 34.51 3.44
CA LEU A 113 -4.62 33.31 3.60
C LEU A 113 -5.15 32.40 4.72
N ILE A 114 -5.61 32.98 5.84
CA ILE A 114 -6.23 32.26 6.94
C ILE A 114 -7.56 31.63 6.49
N GLU A 115 -8.40 32.39 5.78
CA GLU A 115 -9.68 31.89 5.25
C GLU A 115 -9.49 30.73 4.27
N SER A 116 -8.54 30.86 3.33
CA SER A 116 -8.20 29.82 2.36
C SER A 116 -7.79 28.51 3.04
N ARG A 117 -7.02 28.59 4.13
CA ARG A 117 -6.61 27.40 4.92
C ARG A 117 -7.77 26.77 5.68
N GLN A 118 -8.61 27.59 6.31
CA GLN A 118 -9.83 27.07 6.96
C GLN A 118 -10.72 26.34 5.96
N GLU A 119 -10.87 26.88 4.76
CA GLU A 119 -11.64 26.25 3.69
C GLU A 119 -10.99 24.95 3.22
N ALA A 120 -9.66 24.88 3.11
CA ALA A 120 -8.94 23.65 2.79
C ALA A 120 -9.23 22.53 3.80
N PHE A 121 -9.20 22.83 5.11
CA PHE A 121 -9.55 21.87 6.17
C PHE A 121 -11.02 21.45 6.12
N LYS A 122 -11.95 22.38 5.86
CA LYS A 122 -13.37 22.05 5.68
C LYS A 122 -13.57 21.11 4.50
N LEU A 123 -12.87 21.34 3.39
CA LEU A 123 -12.98 20.51 2.19
C LEU A 123 -12.49 19.09 2.46
N LEU A 124 -11.33 18.91 3.13
CA LEU A 124 -10.84 17.59 3.55
C LEU A 124 -11.86 16.87 4.45
N THR A 125 -12.42 17.58 5.42
CA THR A 125 -13.45 17.03 6.33
C THR A 125 -14.73 16.66 5.59
N LYS A 126 -15.14 17.47 4.61
CA LYS A 126 -16.31 17.23 3.79
C LYS A 126 -16.13 16.00 2.91
N VAL A 127 -15.00 15.88 2.21
CA VAL A 127 -14.67 14.71 1.39
C VAL A 127 -14.70 13.43 2.24
N ASN A 128 -14.09 13.46 3.44
CA ASN A 128 -14.15 12.32 4.35
C ASN A 128 -15.57 11.98 4.82
N SER A 129 -16.40 12.98 5.15
CA SER A 129 -17.75 12.71 5.65
C SER A 129 -18.73 12.24 4.59
N GLN A 130 -18.50 12.59 3.31
CA GLN A 130 -19.35 12.18 2.19
C GLN A 130 -19.01 10.78 1.70
N ASN A 131 -17.73 10.51 1.44
CA ASN A 131 -17.30 9.27 0.78
C ASN A 131 -16.39 8.39 1.66
N GLY A 132 -15.69 8.99 2.62
CA GLY A 132 -14.70 8.31 3.46
C GLY A 132 -13.37 8.10 2.74
N PHE A 133 -12.27 8.42 3.42
CA PHE A 133 -10.92 8.24 2.86
C PHE A 133 -10.64 6.79 2.41
N TYR A 134 -11.15 5.79 3.13
CA TYR A 134 -11.00 4.38 2.76
C TYR A 134 -11.65 4.04 1.40
N ARG A 135 -12.78 4.66 1.07
CA ARG A 135 -13.46 4.44 -0.20
C ARG A 135 -12.68 5.02 -1.36
N ILE A 136 -12.13 6.23 -1.19
CA ILE A 136 -11.28 6.87 -2.19
C ILE A 136 -10.01 6.04 -2.43
N LYS A 137 -9.44 5.45 -1.38
CA LYS A 137 -8.31 4.51 -1.51
C LYS A 137 -8.69 3.28 -2.32
N LEU A 138 -9.82 2.65 -2.01
CA LEU A 138 -10.34 1.51 -2.77
C LEU A 138 -10.55 1.87 -4.24
N ASP A 139 -11.24 2.97 -4.52
CA ASP A 139 -11.47 3.42 -5.90
C ASP A 139 -10.13 3.66 -6.64
N LEU A 140 -9.10 4.15 -5.95
CA LEU A 140 -7.77 4.37 -6.53
C LEU A 140 -7.05 3.05 -6.87
N TYR A 141 -7.25 1.98 -6.09
CA TYR A 141 -6.78 0.64 -6.46
C TYR A 141 -7.51 0.12 -7.69
N ASP A 142 -8.84 0.24 -7.72
CA ASP A 142 -9.64 -0.20 -8.87
C ASP A 142 -9.20 0.53 -10.14
N LEU A 143 -8.94 1.84 -10.07
CA LEU A 143 -8.40 2.64 -11.17
C LEU A 143 -7.01 2.18 -11.62
N LEU A 144 -6.12 1.87 -10.69
CA LEU A 144 -4.78 1.37 -11.01
C LEU A 144 -4.86 0.03 -11.74
N PHE A 145 -5.66 -0.91 -11.21
CA PHE A 145 -5.82 -2.23 -11.81
C PHE A 145 -6.45 -2.11 -13.19
N GLU A 146 -7.59 -1.41 -13.33
CA GLU A 146 -8.21 -1.22 -14.64
C GLU A 146 -7.23 -0.59 -15.65
N GLY A 147 -6.48 0.43 -15.23
CA GLY A 147 -5.52 1.10 -16.12
C GLY A 147 -4.30 0.27 -16.51
N LEU A 148 -4.05 -0.85 -15.82
CA LEU A 148 -2.98 -1.80 -16.11
C LEU A 148 -3.51 -3.14 -16.66
N GLU A 149 -4.82 -3.23 -16.93
CA GLU A 149 -5.47 -4.26 -17.72
C GLU A 149 -5.11 -5.71 -17.27
N PRO A 150 -5.36 -6.11 -16.01
CA PRO A 150 -5.18 -7.51 -15.60
C PRO A 150 -6.15 -8.41 -16.37
N ASP A 151 -5.70 -9.62 -16.71
CA ASP A 151 -6.53 -10.69 -17.28
C ASP A 151 -6.62 -11.92 -16.35
N CYS A 152 -5.88 -11.93 -15.25
CA CYS A 152 -5.88 -13.01 -14.28
C CYS A 152 -6.97 -12.89 -13.21
N VAL A 153 -7.58 -11.70 -13.07
CA VAL A 153 -8.64 -11.42 -12.10
C VAL A 153 -9.55 -10.31 -12.61
N ASP A 154 -10.84 -10.46 -12.38
CA ASP A 154 -11.84 -9.44 -12.71
C ASP A 154 -11.87 -8.38 -11.58
N TYR A 155 -11.37 -7.17 -11.85
CA TYR A 155 -11.62 -6.01 -10.99
C TYR A 155 -12.98 -5.37 -11.34
N TYR A 156 -13.62 -4.75 -10.36
CA TYR A 156 -15.05 -4.38 -10.42
C TYR A 156 -15.40 -3.48 -11.62
N SER A 157 -16.38 -3.92 -12.42
CA SER A 157 -16.84 -3.24 -13.63
C SER A 157 -17.69 -1.97 -13.41
N SER A 158 -17.86 -1.51 -12.16
CA SER A 158 -18.68 -0.34 -11.82
C SER A 158 -17.89 0.97 -11.81
N LEU A 159 -16.62 0.95 -12.22
CA LEU A 159 -15.74 2.13 -12.30
C LEU A 159 -16.43 3.34 -12.96
N HIS A 160 -17.16 3.10 -14.06
CA HIS A 160 -17.86 4.14 -14.80
C HIS A 160 -18.93 4.90 -13.99
N GLU A 161 -19.44 4.32 -12.90
CA GLU A 161 -20.49 4.93 -12.08
C GLU A 161 -19.94 5.98 -11.10
N PHE A 162 -18.68 5.85 -10.67
CA PHE A 162 -18.10 6.69 -9.62
C PHE A 162 -16.84 7.46 -10.04
N ILE A 163 -16.22 7.13 -11.19
CA ILE A 163 -14.93 7.67 -11.61
C ILE A 163 -14.86 9.21 -11.61
N TYR A 164 -15.92 9.88 -12.03
CA TYR A 164 -15.96 11.35 -12.06
C TYR A 164 -15.94 11.94 -10.65
N ASP A 165 -16.72 11.38 -9.73
CA ASP A 165 -16.82 11.84 -8.36
C ASP A 165 -15.52 11.56 -7.59
N THR A 166 -14.93 10.37 -7.78
CA THR A 166 -13.61 10.04 -7.23
C THR A 166 -12.53 10.98 -7.73
N TYR A 167 -12.51 11.31 -9.04
CA TYR A 167 -11.57 12.29 -9.57
C TYR A 167 -11.74 13.66 -8.91
N GLN A 168 -12.98 14.16 -8.83
CA GLN A 168 -13.25 15.44 -8.19
C GLN A 168 -12.77 15.47 -6.73
N ASP A 169 -12.98 14.39 -5.99
CA ASP A 169 -12.59 14.32 -4.59
C ASP A 169 -11.10 14.24 -4.38
N ILE A 170 -10.39 13.45 -5.19
CA ILE A 170 -8.91 13.42 -5.18
C ILE A 170 -8.37 14.80 -5.56
N SER A 171 -8.92 15.44 -6.59
CA SER A 171 -8.51 16.80 -7.00
C SER A 171 -8.73 17.83 -5.89
N LYS A 172 -9.86 17.77 -5.17
CA LYS A 172 -10.13 18.61 -4.00
C LYS A 172 -9.12 18.36 -2.88
N ILE A 173 -8.78 17.10 -2.61
CA ILE A 173 -7.76 16.73 -1.61
C ILE A 173 -6.41 17.34 -2.01
N ILE A 174 -5.93 17.11 -3.24
CA ILE A 174 -4.65 17.65 -3.74
C ILE A 174 -4.61 19.17 -3.59
N ARG A 175 -5.66 19.87 -4.03
CA ARG A 175 -5.74 21.33 -3.96
C ARG A 175 -5.71 21.83 -2.51
N SER A 176 -6.45 21.19 -1.61
CA SER A 176 -6.41 21.50 -0.18
C SER A 176 -5.02 21.32 0.41
N LEU A 177 -4.36 20.22 0.09
CA LEU A 177 -3.01 19.92 0.59
C LEU A 177 -1.96 20.89 0.04
N PHE A 178 -2.09 21.34 -1.20
CA PHE A 178 -1.27 22.41 -1.76
C PHE A 178 -1.44 23.72 -0.97
N VAL A 179 -2.68 24.14 -0.69
CA VAL A 179 -2.94 25.33 0.14
C VAL A 179 -2.30 25.20 1.52
N LEU A 180 -2.43 24.02 2.16
CA LEU A 180 -1.84 23.75 3.47
C LEU A 180 -0.31 23.66 3.44
N SER A 181 0.29 23.30 2.30
CA SER A 181 1.75 23.23 2.15
C SER A 181 2.42 24.60 2.27
N SER A 182 1.72 25.69 1.96
CA SER A 182 2.32 27.05 1.93
C SER A 182 2.60 27.68 3.30
N SER A 183 2.40 26.96 4.42
CA SER A 183 2.52 27.51 5.77
C SER A 183 3.40 26.72 6.71
N ASP A 184 4.59 27.22 7.04
CA ASP A 184 5.47 26.59 8.02
C ASP A 184 4.89 26.55 9.44
N THR A 185 4.10 27.55 9.83
CA THR A 185 3.48 27.61 11.17
C THR A 185 2.44 26.52 11.41
N GLU A 186 1.76 26.04 10.37
CA GLU A 186 0.71 25.02 10.49
C GLU A 186 1.27 23.60 10.50
N ARG A 187 2.50 23.44 10.01
CA ARG A 187 3.26 22.18 10.04
C ARG A 187 3.81 21.84 11.44
N TYR A 188 3.62 22.73 12.44
CA TYR A 188 4.03 22.46 13.82
C TYR A 188 3.18 21.34 14.44
N ILE A 189 3.82 20.30 14.97
CA ILE A 189 3.13 19.18 15.61
C ILE A 189 3.20 19.36 17.13
N SER A 190 2.03 19.52 17.76
CA SER A 190 1.93 19.65 19.22
C SER A 190 1.99 18.29 19.91
N GLU A 191 2.21 18.27 21.23
CA GLU A 191 2.15 17.03 22.03
C GLU A 191 0.79 16.33 21.95
N CYS A 192 -0.30 17.08 21.77
CA CYS A 192 -1.63 16.49 21.59
C CYS A 192 -1.77 15.83 20.21
N ASP A 193 -1.22 16.44 19.17
CA ASP A 193 -1.21 15.88 17.83
C ASP A 193 -0.41 14.58 17.80
N MET A 194 0.76 14.56 18.45
CA MET A 194 1.60 13.35 18.56
C MET A 194 0.81 12.18 19.17
N LYS A 195 0.06 12.40 20.25
CA LYS A 195 -0.77 11.34 20.87
C LYS A 195 -1.85 10.78 19.94
N ILE A 196 -2.34 11.59 18.99
CA ILE A 196 -3.29 11.13 17.98
C ILE A 196 -2.54 10.32 16.92
N LEU A 197 -1.43 10.85 16.39
CA LEU A 197 -0.63 10.19 15.34
C LEU A 197 -0.01 8.86 15.80
N GLU A 198 0.41 8.77 17.06
CA GLU A 198 0.95 7.54 17.67
C GLU A 198 0.01 6.33 17.53
N GLN A 199 -1.31 6.56 17.46
CA GLN A 199 -2.31 5.49 17.28
C GLN A 199 -2.25 4.86 15.88
N TYR A 200 -1.67 5.55 14.91
CA TYR A 200 -1.56 5.11 13.52
C TYR A 200 -0.19 4.54 13.19
N VAL A 201 0.83 4.71 14.05
CA VAL A 201 2.22 4.30 13.78
C VAL A 201 2.34 2.81 13.45
N GLY A 202 1.49 1.96 14.04
CA GLY A 202 1.45 0.52 13.74
C GLY A 202 1.15 0.20 12.28
N PHE A 203 0.50 1.10 11.55
CA PHE A 203 0.12 0.92 10.15
C PHE A 203 1.22 1.28 9.15
N GLY A 204 2.34 1.86 9.60
CA GLY A 204 3.42 2.27 8.70
C GLY A 204 4.01 1.11 7.89
N ILE A 205 4.35 1.37 6.62
CA ILE A 205 4.87 0.33 5.71
C ILE A 205 6.22 -0.25 6.16
N ASP A 206 6.94 0.44 7.05
CA ASP A 206 8.18 0.03 7.70
C ASP A 206 7.97 -0.55 9.12
N THR A 207 6.74 -0.96 9.46
CA THR A 207 6.41 -1.74 10.66
C THR A 207 6.37 -3.24 10.35
N ASP A 208 6.40 -4.06 11.41
CA ASP A 208 6.19 -5.51 11.29
C ASP A 208 4.72 -5.90 11.49
N SER A 209 3.79 -4.98 11.23
CA SER A 209 2.36 -5.26 11.12
C SER A 209 1.99 -5.40 9.64
N SER A 210 0.93 -6.14 9.33
CA SER A 210 0.48 -6.36 7.96
C SER A 210 0.12 -5.06 7.25
N THR A 211 0.44 -4.99 5.97
CA THR A 211 0.17 -3.82 5.11
C THR A 211 -1.30 -3.74 4.78
N PHE A 212 -1.94 -4.90 4.58
CA PHE A 212 -3.32 -5.03 4.18
C PHE A 212 -4.16 -5.66 5.27
N GLY A 213 -5.46 -5.34 5.26
CA GLY A 213 -6.45 -6.20 5.88
C GLY A 213 -6.71 -7.38 4.95
N TYR A 214 -6.71 -8.59 5.51
CA TYR A 214 -7.01 -9.81 4.76
C TYR A 214 -8.37 -10.37 5.19
N SER A 215 -9.18 -10.84 4.23
CA SER A 215 -10.39 -11.63 4.52
C SER A 215 -10.07 -13.05 4.96
N ASP A 216 -8.88 -13.50 4.57
CA ASP A 216 -8.49 -14.89 4.58
C ASP A 216 -7.26 -15.11 5.45
N THR A 217 -7.01 -16.36 5.82
CA THR A 217 -5.93 -16.74 6.72
C THR A 217 -4.85 -17.54 6.00
N ILE A 218 -3.82 -17.94 6.74
CA ILE A 218 -2.78 -18.85 6.24
C ILE A 218 -3.33 -20.17 5.66
N TYR A 219 -4.53 -20.60 6.08
CA TYR A 219 -5.17 -21.83 5.59
C TYR A 219 -5.84 -21.68 4.22
N ASP A 220 -6.01 -20.43 3.78
CA ASP A 220 -6.77 -20.05 2.61
C ASP A 220 -5.85 -19.61 1.45
N ILE A 221 -4.52 -19.75 1.61
CA ILE A 221 -3.47 -19.43 0.61
C ILE A 221 -3.76 -20.03 -0.78
N PHE A 222 -4.53 -21.13 -0.85
CA PHE A 222 -4.84 -21.80 -2.11
C PHE A 222 -6.31 -21.67 -2.55
N GLU A 223 -7.04 -20.69 -2.01
CA GLU A 223 -8.43 -20.46 -2.41
C GLU A 223 -8.53 -20.02 -3.89
N ASN A 224 -7.59 -19.19 -4.35
CA ASN A 224 -7.59 -18.63 -5.71
C ASN A 224 -6.64 -19.39 -6.66
N GLU A 225 -5.41 -19.66 -6.24
CA GLU A 225 -4.40 -20.34 -7.05
C GLU A 225 -3.87 -21.62 -6.37
N ARG A 226 -3.54 -22.64 -7.19
CA ARG A 226 -2.90 -23.85 -6.68
C ARG A 226 -1.42 -23.57 -6.38
N ALA A 227 -0.86 -24.28 -5.40
CA ALA A 227 0.56 -24.19 -5.02
C ALA A 227 1.54 -24.21 -6.23
N LYS A 228 1.35 -25.15 -7.17
CA LYS A 228 2.20 -25.27 -8.36
C LYS A 228 2.14 -24.03 -9.27
N ASP A 229 0.97 -23.39 -9.34
CA ASP A 229 0.74 -22.24 -10.20
C ASP A 229 1.39 -21.01 -9.53
N LEU A 230 1.23 -20.83 -8.21
CA LEU A 230 1.93 -19.78 -7.43
C LEU A 230 3.46 -19.89 -7.51
N ILE A 231 4.02 -21.11 -7.40
CA ILE A 231 5.47 -21.33 -7.57
C ILE A 231 5.91 -20.93 -8.97
N SER A 232 5.18 -21.36 -10.01
CA SER A 232 5.48 -20.99 -11.40
C SER A 232 5.41 -19.49 -11.62
N ILE A 233 4.44 -18.80 -11.01
CA ILE A 233 4.31 -17.35 -11.10
C ILE A 233 5.50 -16.66 -10.41
N ALA A 234 5.92 -17.13 -9.23
CA ALA A 234 7.09 -16.61 -8.53
C ALA A 234 8.38 -16.82 -9.34
N ASP A 235 8.55 -17.98 -9.97
CA ASP A 235 9.65 -18.26 -10.89
C ASP A 235 9.68 -17.28 -12.07
N GLN A 236 8.52 -17.06 -12.70
CA GLN A 236 8.38 -16.12 -13.81
C GLN A 236 8.73 -14.69 -13.38
N ALA A 237 8.15 -14.20 -12.27
CA ALA A 237 8.42 -12.87 -11.75
C ALA A 237 9.91 -12.63 -11.48
N ARG A 238 10.66 -13.68 -11.10
CA ARG A 238 12.11 -13.58 -10.85
C ARG A 238 12.89 -13.47 -12.16
N ILE A 239 12.48 -14.23 -13.17
CA ILE A 239 13.08 -14.20 -14.51
C ILE A 239 12.88 -12.83 -15.15
N LEU A 240 11.71 -12.21 -14.97
CA LEU A 240 11.37 -10.91 -15.57
C LEU A 240 12.31 -9.76 -15.20
N ILE A 241 13.01 -9.81 -14.05
CA ILE A 241 14.01 -8.79 -13.69
C ILE A 241 15.12 -8.69 -14.76
N GLY A 242 15.44 -9.80 -15.42
CA GLY A 242 16.50 -9.88 -16.43
C GLY A 242 16.05 -9.60 -17.86
N GLU A 243 14.74 -9.41 -18.09
CA GLU A 243 14.17 -9.26 -19.42
C GLU A 243 14.12 -7.78 -19.84
N SER A 244 14.77 -7.45 -20.96
CA SER A 244 14.65 -6.12 -21.56
C SER A 244 13.42 -6.03 -22.46
N ASN A 245 12.69 -4.93 -22.40
CA ASN A 245 11.53 -4.65 -23.27
C ASN A 245 10.34 -5.63 -23.12
N TYR A 246 10.23 -6.36 -22.01
CA TYR A 246 9.14 -7.32 -21.78
C TYR A 246 7.75 -6.69 -22.02
N TRP A 247 7.55 -5.48 -21.50
CA TRP A 247 6.29 -4.72 -21.62
C TRP A 247 5.97 -4.22 -23.04
N GLN A 248 6.87 -4.34 -24.02
CA GLN A 248 6.55 -3.99 -25.41
C GLN A 248 5.72 -5.09 -26.12
N THR A 249 5.76 -6.32 -25.60
CA THR A 249 5.09 -7.49 -26.20
C THR A 249 4.06 -8.15 -25.30
N HIS A 250 3.90 -7.68 -24.06
CA HIS A 250 2.96 -8.20 -23.08
C HIS A 250 2.06 -7.08 -22.57
N HIS A 251 0.75 -7.31 -22.61
CA HIS A 251 -0.24 -6.22 -22.51
C HIS A 251 -0.91 -6.04 -21.13
N ASN A 252 -0.59 -6.88 -20.14
CA ASN A 252 -1.36 -6.98 -18.90
C ASN A 252 -0.48 -6.80 -17.63
N PRO A 253 0.16 -5.62 -17.42
CA PRO A 253 0.99 -5.38 -16.24
C PRO A 253 0.24 -5.48 -14.90
N GLY A 254 -1.09 -5.35 -14.90
CA GLY A 254 -1.93 -5.54 -13.73
C GLY A 254 -1.80 -6.92 -13.10
N ASN A 255 -1.50 -7.95 -13.90
CA ASN A 255 -1.25 -9.30 -13.40
C ASN A 255 -0.06 -9.34 -12.45
N VAL A 256 1.02 -8.62 -12.78
CA VAL A 256 2.20 -8.56 -11.92
C VAL A 256 1.83 -7.92 -10.59
N LEU A 257 1.06 -6.83 -10.58
CA LEU A 257 0.63 -6.21 -9.33
C LEU A 257 -0.17 -7.18 -8.46
N TYR A 258 -1.12 -7.91 -9.07
CA TYR A 258 -1.91 -8.92 -8.40
C TYR A 258 -1.01 -10.03 -7.80
N TYR A 259 -0.08 -10.59 -8.57
CA TYR A 259 0.81 -11.65 -8.07
C TYR A 259 1.72 -11.19 -6.92
N PHE A 260 2.21 -9.95 -6.96
CA PHE A 260 3.00 -9.42 -5.85
C PHE A 260 2.15 -9.15 -4.60
N HIS A 261 0.86 -8.87 -4.75
CA HIS A 261 -0.08 -8.84 -3.63
C HIS A 261 -0.29 -10.23 -3.03
N GLU A 262 -0.42 -11.27 -3.86
CA GLU A 262 -0.49 -12.66 -3.41
C GLU A 262 0.78 -13.09 -2.66
N PHE A 263 1.97 -12.72 -3.17
CA PHE A 263 3.23 -12.99 -2.47
C PHE A 263 3.31 -12.29 -1.12
N LEU A 264 2.81 -11.05 -1.02
CA LEU A 264 2.78 -10.32 0.24
C LEU A 264 1.80 -10.95 1.22
N PHE A 265 0.61 -11.35 0.76
CA PHE A 265 -0.36 -12.09 1.56
C PHE A 265 0.27 -13.34 2.17
N ILE A 266 0.95 -14.17 1.37
CA ILE A 266 1.64 -15.37 1.87
C ILE A 266 2.64 -15.01 2.98
N ILE A 267 3.50 -14.01 2.78
CA ILE A 267 4.49 -13.61 3.78
C ILE A 267 3.81 -13.09 5.06
N GLU A 268 2.83 -12.20 4.91
CA GLU A 268 2.14 -11.55 6.04
C GLU A 268 1.29 -12.54 6.84
N SER A 269 0.53 -13.43 6.19
CA SER A 269 -0.26 -14.45 6.88
C SER A 269 0.60 -15.43 7.66
N PHE A 270 1.76 -15.84 7.13
CA PHE A 270 2.70 -16.64 7.91
C PHE A 270 3.23 -15.85 9.11
N HIS A 271 3.57 -14.56 8.95
CA HIS A 271 4.05 -13.71 10.03
C HIS A 271 3.01 -13.50 11.14
N GLU A 272 1.77 -13.18 10.76
CA GLU A 272 0.65 -13.05 11.69
C GLU A 272 0.43 -14.36 12.43
N TYR A 273 0.35 -15.48 11.71
CA TYR A 273 0.12 -16.79 12.33
C TYR A 273 1.17 -17.14 13.39
N ILE A 274 2.46 -16.94 13.10
CA ILE A 274 3.52 -17.24 14.07
C ILE A 274 3.56 -16.26 15.26
N THR A 275 3.06 -15.05 15.08
CA THR A 275 3.05 -14.01 16.11
C THR A 275 1.86 -14.18 17.04
N ASP A 276 0.70 -14.55 16.48
CA ASP A 276 -0.56 -14.63 17.20
C ASP A 276 -0.82 -16.01 17.81
N THR A 277 -0.13 -17.06 17.35
CA THR A 277 -0.27 -18.41 17.91
C THR A 277 0.37 -18.52 19.29
N PRO A 278 -0.40 -18.76 20.37
CA PRO A 278 0.17 -18.99 21.69
C PRO A 278 1.02 -20.27 21.70
N GLY A 279 2.19 -20.23 22.35
CA GLY A 279 3.07 -21.40 22.40
C GLY A 279 3.83 -21.69 21.10
N MET A 280 3.86 -20.75 20.13
CA MET A 280 4.55 -20.92 18.85
C MET A 280 6.00 -21.42 18.97
N SER A 281 6.72 -20.97 20.00
CA SER A 281 8.10 -21.41 20.27
C SER A 281 8.22 -22.91 20.54
N GLU A 282 7.19 -23.51 21.13
CA GLU A 282 7.13 -24.94 21.42
C GLU A 282 6.61 -25.73 20.22
N LEU A 283 5.55 -25.23 19.56
CA LEU A 283 5.06 -25.79 18.31
C LEU A 283 6.17 -25.91 17.25
N ALA A 284 7.02 -24.89 17.14
CA ALA A 284 8.16 -24.90 16.22
C ALA A 284 9.22 -25.97 16.56
N LYS A 285 9.27 -26.49 17.79
CA LYS A 285 10.18 -27.59 18.16
C LYS A 285 9.58 -28.97 17.86
N MET A 286 8.26 -29.05 17.71
CA MET A 286 7.54 -30.29 17.44
C MET A 286 7.87 -30.82 16.04
N ARG A 287 7.86 -32.14 15.89
CA ARG A 287 8.10 -32.79 14.60
C ARG A 287 6.77 -33.07 13.93
N TRP A 288 6.65 -32.66 12.68
CA TRP A 288 5.45 -32.92 11.88
C TRP A 288 5.47 -34.35 11.36
N GLN A 289 4.32 -35.02 11.39
CA GLN A 289 4.15 -36.39 10.91
C GLN A 289 3.51 -36.35 9.53
N ILE A 290 4.34 -36.14 8.50
CA ILE A 290 3.90 -35.96 7.12
C ILE A 290 3.99 -37.32 6.39
N PRO A 291 2.92 -37.78 5.71
CA PRO A 291 2.94 -38.98 4.89
C PRO A 291 4.01 -38.95 3.78
N ALA A 292 4.57 -40.12 3.43
CA ALA A 292 5.67 -40.21 2.47
C ALA A 292 5.28 -39.73 1.07
N ASP A 293 4.07 -40.05 0.61
CA ASP A 293 3.50 -39.61 -0.65
C ASP A 293 3.36 -38.08 -0.74
N ARG A 294 3.06 -37.42 0.39
CA ARG A 294 3.04 -35.95 0.46
C ARG A 294 4.45 -35.37 0.37
N LEU A 295 5.43 -35.98 1.04
CA LEU A 295 6.83 -35.55 0.99
C LEU A 295 7.42 -35.62 -0.43
N GLU A 296 6.97 -36.56 -1.27
CA GLU A 296 7.41 -36.66 -2.66
C GLU A 296 7.02 -35.44 -3.52
N THR A 297 5.99 -34.70 -3.11
CA THR A 297 5.53 -33.49 -3.82
C THR A 297 6.24 -32.20 -3.42
N ILE A 298 7.12 -32.27 -2.41
CA ILE A 298 7.87 -31.13 -1.85
C ILE A 298 9.30 -31.19 -2.40
N HIS A 299 9.75 -30.10 -3.01
CA HIS A 299 11.03 -30.07 -3.71
C HIS A 299 12.01 -29.03 -3.16
N ASN A 300 11.51 -27.97 -2.52
CA ASN A 300 12.32 -26.82 -2.09
C ASN A 300 12.63 -26.82 -0.59
N LEU A 301 11.96 -27.64 0.22
CA LEU A 301 12.27 -27.84 1.64
C LEU A 301 13.28 -28.98 1.86
N SER A 302 14.32 -28.70 2.64
CA SER A 302 15.21 -29.75 3.16
C SER A 302 14.51 -30.67 4.17
N GLU A 303 15.03 -31.88 4.38
CA GLU A 303 14.50 -32.84 5.36
C GLU A 303 14.35 -32.25 6.78
N LYS A 304 15.28 -31.37 7.17
CA LYS A 304 15.21 -30.67 8.47
C LYS A 304 14.07 -29.67 8.53
N GLN A 305 13.78 -28.98 7.43
CA GLN A 305 12.70 -28.02 7.33
C GLN A 305 11.36 -28.74 7.29
N MET A 306 11.21 -29.81 6.50
CA MET A 306 9.98 -30.61 6.46
C MET A 306 9.63 -31.20 7.83
N LYS A 307 10.62 -31.64 8.60
CA LYS A 307 10.38 -32.14 9.97
C LYS A 307 9.91 -31.06 10.93
N ARG A 308 10.32 -29.79 10.73
CA ARG A 308 10.03 -28.67 11.64
C ARG A 308 9.81 -27.36 10.86
N PRO A 309 8.71 -27.25 10.08
CA PRO A 309 8.51 -26.12 9.17
C PRO A 309 8.53 -24.79 9.88
N PHE A 310 7.80 -24.67 10.99
CA PHE A 310 7.76 -23.42 11.75
C PHE A 310 9.07 -23.04 12.44
N LYS A 311 9.98 -23.98 12.70
CA LYS A 311 11.32 -23.60 13.14
C LYS A 311 12.05 -22.81 12.07
N TYR A 312 11.86 -23.19 10.82
CA TYR A 312 12.43 -22.47 9.69
C TYR A 312 11.78 -21.09 9.52
N VAL A 313 10.45 -21.01 9.53
CA VAL A 313 9.71 -19.75 9.41
C VAL A 313 10.10 -18.76 10.52
N LEU A 314 10.08 -19.20 11.79
CA LEU A 314 10.54 -18.38 12.92
C LEU A 314 11.98 -17.91 12.76
N LYS A 315 12.86 -18.78 12.24
CA LYS A 315 14.25 -18.42 12.02
C LYS A 315 14.37 -17.33 10.93
N ALA A 316 13.64 -17.49 9.82
CA ALA A 316 13.64 -16.53 8.72
C ALA A 316 13.18 -15.13 9.17
N PHE A 317 12.09 -15.04 9.95
CA PHE A 317 11.61 -13.75 10.47
C PHE A 317 12.50 -13.15 11.58
N ARG A 318 13.28 -13.96 12.29
CA ARG A 318 14.30 -13.46 13.24
C ARG A 318 15.53 -12.91 12.53
N GLU A 319 15.93 -13.52 11.41
CA GLU A 319 17.07 -13.05 10.61
C GLU A 319 16.71 -11.79 9.81
N LYS A 320 15.47 -11.72 9.32
CA LYS A 320 14.96 -10.59 8.56
C LYS A 320 13.50 -10.30 8.98
N PRO A 321 13.22 -9.14 9.60
CA PRO A 321 11.87 -8.81 10.05
C PRO A 321 10.91 -8.60 8.87
N LEU A 322 9.60 -8.63 9.14
CA LEU A 322 8.56 -8.52 8.10
C LEU A 322 8.73 -7.28 7.23
N SER A 323 8.93 -6.11 7.84
CA SER A 323 9.20 -4.84 7.16
C SER A 323 10.33 -4.95 6.12
N LYS A 324 11.38 -5.74 6.41
CA LYS A 324 12.50 -5.94 5.49
C LYS A 324 12.16 -6.92 4.37
N TRP A 325 11.42 -8.00 4.63
CA TRP A 325 10.90 -8.87 3.57
C TRP A 325 10.00 -8.10 2.61
N ARG A 326 9.08 -7.28 3.15
CA ARG A 326 8.20 -6.42 2.38
C ARG A 326 8.95 -5.42 1.51
N SER A 327 9.95 -4.73 2.08
CA SER A 327 10.78 -3.79 1.32
C SER A 327 11.48 -4.47 0.15
N ILE A 328 12.04 -5.66 0.32
CA ILE A 328 12.69 -6.39 -0.78
C ILE A 328 11.66 -6.85 -1.83
N LEU A 329 10.47 -7.29 -1.39
CA LEU A 329 9.39 -7.66 -2.29
C LEU A 329 8.90 -6.47 -3.12
N GLU A 330 8.80 -5.28 -2.51
CA GLU A 330 8.50 -4.04 -3.22
C GLU A 330 9.60 -3.71 -4.24
N ASP A 331 10.88 -3.75 -3.85
CA ASP A 331 12.00 -3.49 -4.76
C ASP A 331 12.01 -4.46 -5.96
N TRP A 332 11.68 -5.74 -5.72
CA TRP A 332 11.52 -6.73 -6.78
C TRP A 332 10.34 -6.38 -7.71
N LYS A 333 9.19 -5.99 -7.17
CA LYS A 333 8.05 -5.52 -7.98
C LYS A 333 8.43 -4.34 -8.86
N LEU A 334 9.09 -3.33 -8.30
CA LEU A 334 9.53 -2.15 -9.03
C LEU A 334 10.49 -2.53 -10.17
N ALA A 335 11.43 -3.45 -9.92
CA ALA A 335 12.34 -3.92 -10.95
C ALA A 335 11.60 -4.60 -12.11
N VAL A 336 10.65 -5.50 -11.81
CA VAL A 336 9.81 -6.15 -12.84
C VAL A 336 9.00 -5.13 -13.64
N LEU A 337 8.39 -4.15 -12.98
CA LEU A 337 7.61 -3.11 -13.65
C LEU A 337 8.48 -2.15 -14.48
N SER A 338 9.77 -2.01 -14.15
CA SER A 338 10.67 -1.05 -14.81
C SER A 338 11.32 -1.57 -16.11
N ASN A 339 11.37 -2.89 -16.32
CA ASN A 339 12.28 -3.53 -17.30
C ASN A 339 13.78 -3.24 -17.06
N HIS A 340 14.18 -2.89 -15.83
CA HIS A 340 15.58 -2.65 -15.50
C HIS A 340 16.15 -3.76 -14.62
N SER A 341 17.29 -4.29 -15.05
CA SER A 341 18.06 -5.28 -14.30
C SER A 341 19.08 -4.58 -13.38
N ASP A 342 18.95 -4.78 -12.07
CA ASP A 342 19.99 -4.46 -11.10
C ASP A 342 20.47 -5.76 -10.44
N SER A 343 21.78 -6.03 -10.52
CA SER A 343 22.39 -7.23 -9.94
C SER A 343 22.19 -7.38 -8.42
N LYS A 344 22.09 -6.26 -7.69
CA LYS A 344 21.78 -6.26 -6.26
C LYS A 344 20.34 -6.69 -6.03
N ILE A 345 19.40 -6.09 -6.76
CA ILE A 345 17.97 -6.43 -6.66
C ILE A 345 17.75 -7.89 -7.06
N LEU A 346 18.42 -8.39 -8.10
CA LEU A 346 18.31 -9.78 -8.53
C LEU A 346 18.72 -10.77 -7.42
N ASN A 347 19.78 -10.47 -6.67
CA ASN A 347 20.22 -11.32 -5.56
C ASN A 347 19.21 -11.30 -4.40
N GLU A 348 18.72 -10.13 -4.02
CA GLU A 348 17.73 -9.96 -2.95
C GLU A 348 16.37 -10.59 -3.34
N ALA A 349 15.96 -10.45 -4.60
CA ALA A 349 14.79 -11.09 -5.17
C ALA A 349 14.92 -12.61 -5.21
N SER A 350 16.12 -13.14 -5.49
CA SER A 350 16.35 -14.60 -5.49
C SER A 350 16.21 -15.19 -4.08
N GLU A 351 16.71 -14.51 -3.06
CA GLU A 351 16.53 -14.93 -1.65
C GLU A 351 15.05 -14.89 -1.25
N THR A 352 14.34 -13.82 -1.65
CA THR A 352 12.91 -13.63 -1.33
C THR A 352 12.01 -14.60 -2.07
N HIS A 353 12.32 -14.89 -3.33
CA HIS A 353 11.71 -15.96 -4.13
C HIS A 353 11.84 -17.31 -3.43
N GLU A 354 13.06 -17.69 -3.02
CA GLU A 354 13.31 -18.97 -2.33
C GLU A 354 12.49 -19.07 -1.03
N PHE A 355 12.37 -17.96 -0.30
CA PHE A 355 11.55 -17.89 0.90
C PHE A 355 10.06 -18.09 0.59
N ILE A 356 9.50 -17.36 -0.38
CA ILE A 356 8.08 -17.47 -0.80
C ILE A 356 7.75 -18.89 -1.25
N VAL A 357 8.59 -19.49 -2.12
CA VAL A 357 8.39 -20.87 -2.60
C VAL A 357 8.37 -21.86 -1.44
N LYS A 358 9.24 -21.69 -0.45
CA LYS A 358 9.23 -22.51 0.76
C LYS A 358 7.98 -22.29 1.60
N LEU A 359 7.49 -21.05 1.74
CA LEU A 359 6.23 -20.78 2.44
C LEU A 359 5.05 -21.46 1.74
N ILE A 360 4.99 -21.39 0.41
CA ILE A 360 3.97 -22.08 -0.39
C ILE A 360 4.03 -23.60 -0.13
N GLU A 361 5.21 -24.21 -0.20
CA GLU A 361 5.33 -25.65 0.10
C GLU A 361 4.92 -25.99 1.54
N ILE A 362 5.28 -25.15 2.52
CA ILE A 362 4.84 -25.33 3.92
C ILE A 362 3.32 -25.25 4.03
N ALA A 363 2.68 -24.34 3.30
CA ALA A 363 1.23 -24.20 3.30
C ALA A 363 0.53 -25.49 2.83
N THR A 364 1.11 -26.23 1.88
CA THR A 364 0.54 -27.50 1.38
C THR A 364 0.48 -28.62 2.42
N ILE A 365 1.25 -28.49 3.51
CA ILE A 365 1.35 -29.50 4.57
C ILE A 365 0.81 -29.01 5.92
N LEU A 366 0.20 -27.83 5.99
CA LEU A 366 -0.33 -27.24 7.24
C LEU A 366 -1.30 -28.19 7.96
N GLU A 367 -2.04 -29.02 7.22
CA GLU A 367 -2.93 -30.04 7.78
C GLU A 367 -2.24 -31.07 8.70
N TYR A 368 -0.92 -31.24 8.59
CA TYR A 368 -0.11 -32.14 9.43
C TYR A 368 0.55 -31.44 10.63
N GLN A 369 0.19 -30.19 10.89
CA GLN A 369 0.63 -29.46 12.07
C GLN A 369 0.25 -30.25 13.33
N PRO A 370 1.18 -30.47 14.28
CA PRO A 370 0.88 -31.09 15.56
C PRO A 370 -0.08 -30.23 16.39
N ASP A 371 -1.04 -30.87 17.05
CA ASP A 371 -1.92 -30.20 18.01
C ASP A 371 -1.13 -29.72 19.24
N PHE A 372 -1.42 -28.50 19.66
CA PHE A 372 -0.94 -27.95 20.93
C PHE A 372 -2.00 -28.21 22.00
N ASN A 373 -1.87 -29.33 22.73
CA ASN A 373 -2.73 -29.66 23.89
C ASN A 373 -2.35 -28.86 25.14
#